data_AF-A0A7S2WNL1-F1
#
_entry.id   AF-A0A7S2WNL1-F1
#
_cell.length_a   1.000
_cell.length_b   1.000
_cell.length_c   1.000
_cell.angle_alpha   90.00
_cell.angle_beta   90.00
_cell.angle_gamma   90.00
#
_symmetry.space_group_name_H-M   'P 1'
#
loop_
_entity.id
_entity.type
_entity.pdbx_description
1 polymer ?
#
loop_
_entity_poly.entity_id
_entity_poly.type
_entity_poly.pdbx_seq_one_letter_code
_entity_poly.pdbx_strand_id
1 'polypeptide(L)'
;MGGDDLGSEDEYLDQSWGKSKEPVADVEEVDEEGIETHEQSEGNSRKRKINDQNAKKKTSLDNLNESETKEHDDVKLRKKVKKGSMQALMLETSRNIADEDCEVQATFLWTTFTHALKMSGDDIESVEKFNSTNFSPTTKALVKNGKSMPVYFKSGVLSSNKRLKKWKEPQSPMVLILCASARRSVAILKDLSSLNLRIGKLFPKNMKLDEQITMLKQSSFGIAVGTPNRILKLSQAPVDGSDDTGVDNEDCALSLEKTELVVIDCHQDQKRFTICTLNDTALDLMKFIRHAVVPQMQKRKDIKIAMF
;
A
#
# COMPACT_ATOMS: atom_id res chain seq x y z
N MET A 1 6.58 2.68 -40.83
CA MET A 1 5.40 1.98 -40.28
C MET A 1 5.84 0.60 -39.82
N GLY A 2 5.20 0.09 -38.77
CA GLY A 2 5.62 -1.10 -38.02
C GLY A 2 5.16 -0.91 -36.60
N GLY A 3 3.90 -1.28 -36.34
CA GLY A 3 3.36 -1.37 -34.98
C GLY A 3 3.65 -2.77 -34.46
N ASP A 4 4.16 -2.87 -33.24
CA ASP A 4 4.38 -4.15 -32.56
C ASP A 4 3.14 -4.52 -31.73
N ASP A 5 2.86 -5.81 -31.67
CA ASP A 5 1.59 -6.37 -31.20
C ASP A 5 1.59 -6.58 -29.67
N LEU A 6 0.90 -5.71 -28.93
CA LEU A 6 0.62 -5.91 -27.52
C LEU A 6 -0.66 -6.72 -27.35
N GLY A 7 -0.52 -8.04 -27.48
CA GLY A 7 -1.59 -9.01 -27.27
C GLY A 7 -2.31 -8.82 -25.93
N SER A 8 -3.65 -8.89 -25.98
CA SER A 8 -4.54 -8.56 -24.87
C SER A 8 -4.71 -9.70 -23.86
N GLU A 9 -4.22 -9.51 -22.62
CA GLU A 9 -4.53 -10.37 -21.46
C GLU A 9 -5.63 -9.77 -20.53
N ASP A 10 -6.44 -8.83 -21.02
CA ASP A 10 -7.55 -8.23 -20.24
C ASP A 10 -8.80 -9.14 -20.10
N GLU A 11 -8.84 -10.27 -20.81
CA GLU A 11 -10.02 -11.15 -20.94
C GLU A 11 -10.12 -12.24 -19.83
N TYR A 12 -9.98 -11.90 -18.54
CA TYR A 12 -10.25 -12.88 -17.47
C TYR A 12 -10.76 -12.35 -16.11
N LEU A 13 -11.41 -11.17 -16.07
CA LEU A 13 -12.06 -10.66 -14.85
C LEU A 13 -13.39 -9.93 -15.12
N ASP A 14 -14.45 -10.67 -15.47
CA ASP A 14 -15.82 -10.17 -15.29
C ASP A 14 -16.82 -11.24 -14.80
N GLN A 15 -17.93 -10.75 -14.21
CA GLN A 15 -19.21 -11.41 -13.93
C GLN A 15 -19.21 -12.86 -13.37
N SER A 16 -19.31 -12.97 -12.04
CA SER A 16 -20.51 -13.54 -11.37
C SER A 16 -20.36 -13.64 -9.84
N TRP A 17 -20.52 -12.52 -9.13
CA TRP A 17 -20.65 -12.50 -7.66
C TRP A 17 -21.71 -11.48 -7.22
N GLY A 18 -22.97 -11.90 -7.13
CA GLY A 18 -24.04 -11.13 -6.49
C GLY A 18 -25.21 -10.69 -7.38
N LYS A 19 -25.91 -11.62 -8.04
CA LYS A 19 -27.34 -11.44 -8.36
C LYS A 19 -28.17 -12.04 -7.22
N SER A 20 -28.76 -11.19 -6.39
CA SER A 20 -29.78 -11.60 -5.41
C SER A 20 -31.08 -11.96 -6.14
N LYS A 21 -31.77 -13.01 -5.68
CA LYS A 21 -33.11 -13.35 -6.18
C LYS A 21 -34.15 -12.42 -5.57
N GLU A 22 -35.07 -11.92 -6.39
CA GLU A 22 -36.45 -11.66 -6.01
C GLU A 22 -37.38 -12.48 -6.92
N PRO A 23 -38.61 -12.85 -6.49
CA PRO A 23 -39.38 -13.90 -7.16
C PRO A 23 -40.67 -13.39 -7.84
N VAL A 24 -40.91 -13.78 -9.10
CA VAL A 24 -42.26 -13.77 -9.68
C VAL A 24 -42.42 -14.84 -10.76
N ALA A 25 -43.55 -15.56 -10.66
CA ALA A 25 -44.37 -16.20 -11.71
C ALA A 25 -43.75 -17.16 -12.75
N ASP A 26 -44.58 -18.14 -13.10
CA ASP A 26 -44.37 -19.22 -14.07
C ASP A 26 -44.44 -18.74 -15.54
N VAL A 27 -43.89 -19.55 -16.48
CA VAL A 27 -44.62 -20.16 -17.62
C VAL A 27 -43.66 -20.99 -18.51
N GLU A 28 -43.98 -22.29 -18.60
CA GLU A 28 -43.79 -23.26 -19.70
C GLU A 28 -42.40 -23.60 -20.30
N GLU A 29 -42.34 -24.81 -20.87
CA GLU A 29 -41.18 -25.54 -21.39
C GLU A 29 -41.05 -25.43 -22.91
N VAL A 30 -39.82 -25.45 -23.46
CA VAL A 30 -39.51 -25.98 -24.80
C VAL A 30 -38.11 -26.63 -24.77
N ASP A 31 -37.97 -27.79 -25.41
CA ASP A 31 -36.78 -28.65 -25.42
C ASP A 31 -35.83 -28.47 -26.64
N GLU A 32 -34.84 -29.38 -26.71
CA GLU A 32 -34.15 -29.94 -27.91
C GLU A 32 -32.78 -29.39 -28.37
N GLU A 33 -31.78 -30.30 -28.32
CA GLU A 33 -30.55 -30.45 -29.15
C GLU A 33 -29.56 -29.24 -29.21
N GLY A 34 -28.29 -29.29 -29.67
CA GLY A 34 -27.31 -30.31 -30.12
C GLY A 34 -25.97 -29.58 -30.45
N ILE A 35 -24.81 -30.17 -30.76
CA ILE A 35 -24.34 -31.58 -30.77
C ILE A 35 -22.77 -31.60 -30.81
N GLU A 36 -22.16 -32.78 -30.73
CA GLU A 36 -20.74 -33.21 -30.97
C GLU A 36 -19.70 -32.18 -31.51
N THR A 37 -18.61 -31.88 -30.77
CA THR A 37 -17.26 -32.52 -30.76
C THR A 37 -16.48 -32.62 -32.08
N HIS A 38 -15.20 -32.21 -32.07
CA HIS A 38 -14.15 -32.91 -32.81
C HIS A 38 -12.75 -32.72 -32.19
N GLU A 39 -11.98 -33.82 -32.09
CA GLU A 39 -10.54 -33.80 -31.77
C GLU A 39 -9.68 -33.91 -33.05
N GLN A 40 -8.42 -33.49 -32.97
CA GLN A 40 -7.19 -34.09 -33.55
C GLN A 40 -6.11 -32.99 -33.57
N SER A 41 -5.05 -33.05 -32.75
CA SER A 41 -3.89 -33.94 -32.80
C SER A 41 -2.97 -33.72 -33.99
N GLU A 42 -1.79 -33.13 -33.74
CA GLU A 42 -0.50 -33.78 -34.00
C GLU A 42 0.64 -32.91 -33.43
N GLY A 43 1.82 -33.49 -33.25
CA GLY A 43 3.01 -32.76 -32.85
C GLY A 43 4.27 -33.44 -33.37
N ASN A 44 5.32 -32.66 -33.65
CA ASN A 44 6.64 -33.25 -33.85
C ASN A 44 7.77 -32.33 -33.40
N SER A 45 8.87 -32.96 -32.99
CA SER A 45 10.05 -32.32 -32.44
C SER A 45 11.21 -32.34 -33.44
N ARG A 46 12.13 -31.36 -33.37
CA ARG A 46 13.49 -31.47 -33.92
C ARG A 46 14.46 -30.46 -33.29
N LYS A 47 15.60 -30.96 -32.80
CA LYS A 47 16.78 -30.17 -32.42
C LYS A 47 17.74 -30.05 -33.61
N ARG A 48 18.56 -28.99 -33.68
CA ARG A 48 20.05 -29.07 -33.75
C ARG A 48 20.76 -27.72 -33.96
N LYS A 49 21.92 -27.60 -33.28
CA LYS A 49 23.17 -26.87 -33.63
C LYS A 49 23.07 -25.36 -33.98
N ILE A 50 23.76 -24.45 -33.29
CA ILE A 50 25.24 -24.29 -33.15
C ILE A 50 25.94 -24.03 -34.50
N ASN A 51 26.48 -22.82 -34.64
CA ASN A 51 27.73 -22.57 -35.35
C ASN A 51 28.49 -21.41 -34.66
N ASP A 52 29.81 -21.46 -34.65
CA ASP A 52 30.71 -20.51 -33.98
C ASP A 52 32.06 -20.48 -34.73
N GLN A 53 32.47 -19.31 -35.23
CA GLN A 53 33.84 -19.08 -35.72
C GLN A 53 34.28 -17.61 -35.57
N ASN A 54 35.36 -17.40 -34.80
CA ASN A 54 36.56 -16.59 -35.08
C ASN A 54 36.44 -15.21 -35.79
N ALA A 55 37.20 -14.18 -35.40
CA ALA A 55 38.67 -14.26 -35.28
C ALA A 55 39.30 -13.21 -34.33
N LYS A 56 40.63 -13.33 -34.12
CA LYS A 56 41.46 -12.57 -33.17
C LYS A 56 42.48 -11.67 -33.90
N LYS A 57 42.96 -10.61 -33.22
CA LYS A 57 44.35 -10.15 -33.37
C LYS A 57 44.90 -9.54 -32.07
N LYS A 58 46.22 -9.58 -31.89
CA LYS A 58 47.00 -9.15 -30.70
C LYS A 58 48.27 -8.40 -31.15
N THR A 59 48.67 -7.39 -30.37
CA THR A 59 50.05 -6.87 -30.12
C THR A 59 49.93 -5.77 -29.03
N SER A 60 50.77 -5.58 -27.99
CA SER A 60 52.07 -6.14 -27.56
C SER A 60 53.28 -5.61 -28.36
N LEU A 61 54.34 -4.98 -27.80
CA LEU A 61 54.70 -4.49 -26.43
C LEU A 61 55.63 -3.23 -26.61
N ASP A 62 56.24 -2.52 -25.64
CA ASP A 62 56.21 -2.41 -24.15
C ASP A 62 56.85 -1.05 -23.70
N ASN A 63 56.92 -0.72 -22.39
CA ASN A 63 58.07 0.03 -21.80
C ASN A 63 58.07 0.16 -20.26
N LEU A 64 59.29 0.14 -19.67
CA LEU A 64 59.58 0.30 -18.23
C LEU A 64 60.36 1.59 -17.93
N ASN A 65 60.33 2.06 -16.68
CA ASN A 65 61.47 2.71 -16.04
C ASN A 65 61.31 2.71 -14.50
N GLU A 66 62.39 2.40 -13.78
CA GLU A 66 62.42 2.37 -12.31
C GLU A 66 63.29 3.51 -11.74
N SER A 67 62.95 3.98 -10.55
CA SER A 67 63.94 4.46 -9.57
C SER A 67 63.41 4.34 -8.14
N GLU A 68 64.23 3.76 -7.26
CA GLU A 68 63.96 3.61 -5.82
C GLU A 68 64.23 4.95 -5.09
N THR A 69 63.77 5.22 -3.86
CA THR A 69 63.86 4.43 -2.62
C THR A 69 63.03 5.06 -1.49
N LYS A 70 62.51 4.22 -0.57
CA LYS A 70 62.23 4.53 0.87
C LYS A 70 61.14 5.60 1.18
N GLU A 71 60.47 5.61 2.34
CA GLU A 71 60.40 4.65 3.46
C GLU A 71 58.98 4.65 4.09
N HIS A 72 58.79 3.90 5.18
CA HIS A 72 57.52 3.65 5.90
C HIS A 72 56.56 4.84 6.06
N ASP A 73 55.27 4.65 5.74
CA ASP A 73 54.16 5.12 6.59
C ASP A 73 52.87 4.30 6.41
N ASP A 74 52.32 3.74 7.50
CA ASP A 74 51.28 2.69 7.46
C ASP A 74 49.85 3.26 7.56
N VAL A 75 49.54 4.19 6.64
CA VAL A 75 48.23 4.87 6.58
C VAL A 75 47.17 3.92 6.02
N LYS A 76 46.63 3.08 6.91
CA LYS A 76 45.46 2.22 6.63
C LYS A 76 44.32 3.03 6.04
N LEU A 77 44.15 2.93 4.72
CA LEU A 77 43.03 3.49 3.96
C LEU A 77 41.71 2.88 4.46
N ARG A 78 41.14 3.49 5.50
CA ARG A 78 39.75 3.30 5.92
C ARG A 78 38.87 3.65 4.72
N LYS A 79 38.46 2.64 3.95
CA LYS A 79 37.51 2.78 2.84
C LYS A 79 36.29 3.53 3.39
N LYS A 80 36.15 4.80 3.04
CA LYS A 80 34.99 5.62 3.40
C LYS A 80 33.79 4.96 2.76
N VAL A 81 33.03 4.20 3.56
CA VAL A 81 31.71 3.70 3.16
C VAL A 81 30.93 4.94 2.72
N LYS A 82 30.58 5.01 1.44
CA LYS A 82 29.78 6.11 0.91
C LYS A 82 28.44 6.06 1.63
N LYS A 83 28.25 6.92 2.64
CA LYS A 83 26.91 7.18 3.18
C LYS A 83 26.04 7.57 1.98
N GLY A 84 24.98 6.81 1.75
CA GLY A 84 23.99 7.17 0.74
C GLY A 84 23.37 8.53 1.06
N SER A 85 22.66 9.12 0.09
CA SER A 85 21.80 10.27 0.38
C SER A 85 20.78 9.90 1.47
N MET A 86 20.27 10.90 2.19
CA MET A 86 19.22 10.69 3.19
C MET A 86 18.02 9.94 2.58
N GLN A 87 17.65 10.30 1.35
CA GLN A 87 16.64 9.61 0.54
C GLN A 87 16.97 8.14 0.30
N ALA A 88 18.21 7.78 -0.06
CA ALA A 88 18.61 6.38 -0.25
C ALA A 88 18.53 5.56 1.04
N LEU A 89 18.87 6.16 2.19
CA LEU A 89 18.71 5.52 3.49
C LEU A 89 17.23 5.31 3.84
N MET A 90 16.38 6.33 3.65
CA MET A 90 14.93 6.23 3.86
C MET A 90 14.30 5.16 2.97
N LEU A 91 14.70 5.06 1.71
CA LEU A 91 14.28 3.99 0.80
C LEU A 91 14.59 2.61 1.37
N GLU A 92 15.83 2.36 1.82
CA GLU A 92 16.23 1.05 2.37
C GLU A 92 15.48 0.72 3.67
N THR A 93 15.45 1.64 4.63
CA THR A 93 14.74 1.46 5.92
C THR A 93 13.25 1.18 5.71
N SER A 94 12.60 1.85 4.76
CA SER A 94 11.15 1.71 4.52
C SER A 94 10.70 0.30 4.13
N ARG A 95 11.61 -0.53 3.61
CA ARG A 95 11.28 -1.83 2.99
C ARG A 95 10.91 -2.92 3.99
N ASN A 96 11.49 -2.87 5.18
CA ASN A 96 11.31 -3.86 6.25
C ASN A 96 10.64 -3.26 7.49
N ILE A 97 10.28 -1.98 7.48
CA ILE A 97 9.89 -1.22 8.69
C ILE A 97 8.71 -1.83 9.46
N ALA A 98 7.82 -2.58 8.79
CA ALA A 98 6.73 -3.31 9.44
C ALA A 98 7.19 -4.47 10.34
N ASP A 99 8.37 -5.06 10.09
CA ASP A 99 8.97 -6.11 10.91
C ASP A 99 9.81 -5.57 12.09
N GLU A 100 10.16 -4.29 12.07
CA GLU A 100 10.91 -3.59 13.13
C GLU A 100 10.02 -3.27 14.34
N ASP A 101 10.63 -2.88 15.47
CA ASP A 101 9.88 -2.49 16.68
C ASP A 101 9.21 -1.11 16.61
N CYS A 102 8.31 -0.83 17.56
CA CYS A 102 7.53 0.41 17.61
C CYS A 102 8.38 1.70 17.74
N GLU A 103 9.60 1.65 18.28
CA GLU A 103 10.47 2.81 18.47
C GLU A 103 11.24 3.14 17.19
N VAL A 104 11.66 2.10 16.46
CA VAL A 104 12.19 2.20 15.09
C VAL A 104 11.09 2.67 14.12
N GLN A 105 9.89 2.08 14.18
CA GLN A 105 8.72 2.51 13.38
C GLN A 105 8.35 3.99 13.64
N ALA A 106 8.28 4.41 14.90
CA ALA A 106 8.00 5.79 15.27
C ALA A 106 9.08 6.75 14.78
N THR A 107 10.35 6.38 14.91
CA THR A 107 11.48 7.21 14.44
C THR A 107 11.49 7.32 12.91
N PHE A 108 11.27 6.22 12.18
CA PHE A 108 11.17 6.26 10.71
C PHE A 108 9.98 7.10 10.24
N LEU A 109 8.79 6.92 10.82
CA LEU A 109 7.62 7.70 10.43
C LEU A 109 7.84 9.18 10.72
N TRP A 110 8.39 9.52 11.88
CA TRP A 110 8.72 10.91 12.23
C TRP A 110 9.72 11.54 11.26
N THR A 111 10.78 10.83 10.89
CA THR A 111 11.75 11.30 9.88
C THR A 111 11.10 11.51 8.53
N THR A 112 10.22 10.61 8.09
CA THR A 112 9.55 10.70 6.79
C THR A 112 8.50 11.82 6.76
N PHE A 113 7.72 11.95 7.84
CA PHE A 113 6.74 13.01 8.08
C PHE A 113 7.40 14.39 8.08
N THR A 114 8.45 14.56 8.90
CA THR A 114 9.16 15.86 9.00
C THR A 114 9.91 16.23 7.72
N HIS A 115 10.45 15.25 6.98
CA HIS A 115 11.06 15.51 5.68
C HIS A 115 10.03 15.92 4.63
N ALA A 116 8.95 15.15 4.46
CA ALA A 116 7.95 15.41 3.42
C ALA A 116 7.28 16.78 3.58
N LEU A 117 6.86 17.11 4.82
CA LEU A 117 6.15 18.35 5.12
C LEU A 117 7.06 19.59 5.02
N LYS A 118 8.33 19.51 5.46
CA LYS A 118 9.30 20.61 5.25
C LYS A 118 9.57 20.86 3.77
N MET A 119 9.57 19.81 2.94
CA MET A 119 9.72 19.95 1.49
C MET A 119 8.47 20.49 0.78
N SER A 120 7.29 20.46 1.42
CA SER A 120 6.07 21.14 0.94
C SER A 120 5.81 22.51 1.56
N GLY A 121 6.68 22.98 2.46
CA GLY A 121 6.56 24.28 3.14
C GLY A 121 5.62 24.30 4.35
N ASP A 122 5.20 23.13 4.84
CA ASP A 122 4.33 22.99 6.02
C ASP A 122 5.15 23.13 7.32
N ASP A 123 4.76 24.03 8.22
CA ASP A 123 5.32 24.15 9.58
C ASP A 123 5.03 22.91 10.44
N ILE A 124 5.96 22.49 11.28
CA ILE A 124 5.87 21.29 12.12
C ILE A 124 6.26 21.55 13.58
N GLU A 125 6.56 22.80 13.97
CA GLU A 125 7.00 23.12 15.34
C GLU A 125 5.92 22.85 16.40
N SER A 126 4.65 22.85 15.98
CA SER A 126 3.47 22.54 16.81
C SER A 126 3.12 21.03 16.94
N VAL A 127 3.85 20.13 16.27
CA VAL A 127 3.54 18.68 16.27
C VAL A 127 4.48 17.91 17.21
N GLU A 128 3.92 17.18 18.17
CA GLU A 128 4.71 16.29 19.03
C GLU A 128 5.34 15.13 18.23
N LYS A 129 6.60 14.79 18.55
CA LYS A 129 7.29 13.65 17.93
C LYS A 129 6.59 12.33 18.28
N PHE A 130 6.29 11.53 17.26
CA PHE A 130 5.83 10.16 17.43
C PHE A 130 6.81 9.32 18.28
N ASN A 131 6.25 8.56 19.22
CA ASN A 131 6.94 7.61 20.08
C ASN A 131 6.30 6.22 19.98
N SER A 132 6.93 5.22 20.60
CA SER A 132 6.50 3.81 20.51
C SER A 132 5.06 3.57 21.01
N THR A 133 4.49 4.43 21.87
CA THR A 133 3.11 4.29 22.35
C THR A 133 2.05 4.74 21.32
N ASN A 134 2.44 5.47 20.26
CA ASN A 134 1.55 5.78 19.14
C ASN A 134 1.30 4.57 18.23
N PHE A 135 2.08 3.49 18.38
CA PHE A 135 2.07 2.32 17.49
C PHE A 135 1.45 1.08 18.14
N SER A 136 0.83 0.24 17.31
CA SER A 136 0.37 -1.10 17.69
C SER A 136 1.48 -2.12 17.40
N PRO A 137 1.89 -2.96 18.36
CA PRO A 137 3.11 -3.77 18.24
C PRO A 137 3.01 -4.85 17.17
N THR A 138 4.01 -4.92 16.29
CA THR A 138 4.20 -6.04 15.36
C THR A 138 4.31 -7.35 16.14
N THR A 139 3.39 -8.29 15.88
CA THR A 139 3.25 -9.49 16.71
C THR A 139 4.06 -10.66 16.16
N LYS A 140 4.62 -11.47 17.07
CA LYS A 140 5.33 -12.72 16.73
C LYS A 140 4.43 -13.79 16.07
N ALA A 141 3.12 -13.51 15.91
CA ALA A 141 2.18 -14.37 15.20
C ALA A 141 2.30 -14.26 13.67
N LEU A 142 2.58 -13.06 13.13
CA LEU A 142 2.83 -12.84 11.70
C LEU A 142 3.95 -13.75 11.18
N VAL A 143 5.04 -13.86 11.94
CA VAL A 143 6.24 -14.64 11.63
C VAL A 143 5.94 -16.15 11.58
N LYS A 144 4.94 -16.63 12.31
CA LYS A 144 4.59 -18.06 12.41
C LYS A 144 3.47 -18.49 11.45
N ASN A 145 2.48 -17.63 11.24
CA ASN A 145 1.22 -17.97 10.56
C ASN A 145 1.06 -17.31 9.19
N GLY A 146 2.10 -16.61 8.70
CA GLY A 146 2.11 -15.90 7.43
C GLY A 146 1.65 -14.44 7.53
N LYS A 147 2.16 -13.61 6.62
CA LYS A 147 1.83 -12.17 6.55
C LYS A 147 0.50 -11.94 5.81
N SER A 148 -0.61 -12.14 6.49
CA SER A 148 -1.95 -11.77 6.02
C SER A 148 -2.68 -10.88 7.01
N MET A 149 -3.51 -9.97 6.50
CA MET A 149 -4.24 -8.98 7.30
C MET A 149 -5.26 -9.64 8.26
N PRO A 150 -5.98 -10.74 7.89
CA PRO A 150 -6.78 -11.51 8.83
C PRO A 150 -5.97 -12.16 9.97
N VAL A 151 -4.73 -12.59 9.72
CA VAL A 151 -3.83 -13.12 10.75
C VAL A 151 -3.32 -12.00 11.65
N TYR A 152 -2.99 -10.84 11.09
CA TYR A 152 -2.59 -9.65 11.83
C TYR A 152 -3.67 -9.21 12.82
N PHE A 153 -4.92 -9.05 12.38
CA PHE A 153 -6.03 -8.71 13.27
C PHE A 153 -6.32 -9.79 14.33
N LYS A 154 -6.16 -11.07 14.00
CA LYS A 154 -6.27 -12.18 14.98
C LYS A 154 -5.16 -12.18 16.04
N SER A 155 -4.07 -11.46 15.84
CA SER A 155 -2.91 -11.47 16.74
C SER A 155 -2.99 -10.56 17.97
N GLY A 156 -4.07 -9.79 18.12
CA GLY A 156 -4.29 -8.87 19.25
C GLY A 156 -4.03 -7.39 18.96
N VAL A 157 -3.73 -7.04 17.71
CA VAL A 157 -3.56 -5.65 17.23
C VAL A 157 -4.85 -4.81 17.31
N LEU A 158 -6.01 -5.46 17.43
CA LEU A 158 -7.32 -4.81 17.62
C LEU A 158 -7.92 -5.20 18.98
N SER A 159 -8.55 -4.23 19.64
CA SER A 159 -9.28 -4.39 20.90
C SER A 159 -10.32 -5.52 20.88
N SER A 160 -11.05 -5.69 19.76
CA SER A 160 -11.91 -6.85 19.54
C SER A 160 -12.30 -7.05 18.08
N ASN A 161 -11.92 -8.19 17.50
CA ASN A 161 -12.39 -8.63 16.18
C ASN A 161 -13.93 -8.81 16.10
N LYS A 162 -14.61 -8.96 17.24
CA LYS A 162 -16.09 -9.01 17.29
C LYS A 162 -16.74 -7.63 17.09
N ARG A 163 -16.02 -6.53 17.35
CA ARG A 163 -16.52 -5.16 17.17
C ARG A 163 -16.54 -4.74 15.68
N LEU A 164 -15.58 -5.22 14.86
CA LEU A 164 -15.61 -5.04 13.40
C LEU A 164 -16.95 -5.45 12.75
N LYS A 165 -17.56 -6.53 13.24
CA LYS A 165 -18.86 -7.08 12.79
C LYS A 165 -20.07 -6.26 13.27
N LYS A 166 -19.90 -5.45 14.31
CA LYS A 166 -20.95 -4.70 15.02
C LYS A 166 -20.72 -3.19 14.95
N TRP A 167 -19.77 -2.74 14.14
CA TRP A 167 -19.43 -1.33 13.99
C TRP A 167 -20.60 -0.58 13.36
N LYS A 168 -21.04 0.52 13.99
CA LYS A 168 -22.22 1.28 13.55
C LYS A 168 -21.95 2.75 13.29
N GLU A 169 -20.77 3.24 13.62
CA GLU A 169 -20.37 4.64 13.39
C GLU A 169 -20.32 4.93 11.87
N PRO A 170 -21.17 5.83 11.33
CA PRO A 170 -21.05 6.31 9.97
C PRO A 170 -19.82 7.23 9.87
N GLN A 171 -19.29 7.43 8.66
CA GLN A 171 -18.11 8.26 8.36
C GLN A 171 -16.80 7.92 9.08
N SER A 172 -16.79 7.21 10.22
CA SER A 172 -15.59 6.84 10.98
C SER A 172 -15.40 5.33 11.10
N PRO A 173 -14.49 4.73 10.30
CA PRO A 173 -14.24 3.29 10.36
C PRO A 173 -13.36 2.91 11.55
N MET A 174 -13.62 1.75 12.17
CA MET A 174 -12.80 1.23 13.28
C MET A 174 -11.33 1.06 12.87
N VAL A 175 -11.12 0.57 11.64
CA VAL A 175 -9.81 0.33 11.03
C VAL A 175 -9.75 0.99 9.66
N LEU A 176 -8.75 1.83 9.43
CA LEU A 176 -8.46 2.45 8.14
C LEU A 176 -7.13 1.93 7.60
N ILE A 177 -7.13 1.35 6.40
CA ILE A 177 -5.94 0.81 5.74
C ILE A 177 -5.58 1.67 4.54
N LEU A 178 -4.37 2.25 4.55
CA LEU A 178 -3.82 3.02 3.44
C LEU A 178 -2.85 2.15 2.65
N CYS A 179 -3.12 1.99 1.35
CA CYS A 179 -2.30 1.20 0.42
C CYS A 179 -1.62 2.08 -0.63
N ALA A 180 -0.46 1.64 -1.11
CA ALA A 180 0.33 2.30 -2.15
C ALA A 180 -0.38 2.49 -3.51
N SER A 181 -1.43 1.71 -3.81
CA SER A 181 -2.19 1.82 -5.07
C SER A 181 -3.55 1.13 -4.97
N ALA A 182 -4.49 1.48 -5.85
CA ALA A 182 -5.78 0.80 -5.97
C ALA A 182 -5.62 -0.72 -6.27
N ARG A 183 -4.59 -1.12 -7.04
CA ARG A 183 -4.25 -2.53 -7.28
C ARG A 183 -3.90 -3.25 -5.97
N ARG A 184 -3.13 -2.60 -5.09
CA ARG A 184 -2.79 -3.14 -3.77
C ARG A 184 -3.98 -3.12 -2.80
N SER A 185 -4.82 -2.07 -2.83
CA SER A 185 -6.10 -2.05 -2.10
C SER A 185 -6.99 -3.25 -2.48
N VAL A 186 -7.07 -3.60 -3.77
CA VAL A 186 -7.81 -4.79 -4.24
C VAL A 186 -7.19 -6.10 -3.75
N ALA A 187 -5.86 -6.20 -3.63
CA ALA A 187 -5.21 -7.37 -3.04
C ALA A 187 -5.54 -7.51 -1.53
N ILE A 188 -5.48 -6.42 -0.77
CA ILE A 188 -5.91 -6.39 0.64
C ILE A 188 -7.40 -6.74 0.80
N LEU A 189 -8.27 -6.25 -0.10
CA LEU A 189 -9.69 -6.62 -0.11
C LEU A 189 -9.92 -8.12 -0.38
N LYS A 190 -9.11 -8.76 -1.23
CA LYS A 190 -9.16 -10.22 -1.46
C LYS A 190 -8.75 -10.99 -0.20
N ASP A 191 -7.69 -10.59 0.49
CA ASP A 191 -7.22 -11.21 1.73
C ASP A 191 -8.26 -11.08 2.88
N LEU A 192 -8.81 -9.88 3.05
CA LEU A 192 -9.86 -9.59 4.03
C LEU A 192 -11.22 -10.25 3.76
N SER A 193 -11.45 -10.83 2.57
CA SER A 193 -12.71 -11.51 2.23
C SER A 193 -13.10 -12.57 3.25
N SER A 194 -12.11 -13.31 3.77
CA SER A 194 -12.23 -14.34 4.80
C SER A 194 -12.87 -13.87 6.12
N LEU A 195 -12.96 -12.55 6.36
CA LEU A 195 -13.63 -12.00 7.53
C LEU A 195 -15.16 -11.94 7.38
N ASN A 196 -15.72 -12.06 6.17
CA ASN A 196 -17.14 -11.85 5.87
C ASN A 196 -17.67 -10.52 6.46
N LEU A 197 -17.16 -9.41 5.92
CA LEU A 197 -17.47 -8.03 6.31
C LEU A 197 -17.73 -7.15 5.09
N ARG A 198 -18.59 -6.14 5.23
CA ARG A 198 -18.68 -5.02 4.27
C ARG A 198 -17.52 -4.06 4.54
N ILE A 199 -16.67 -3.84 3.54
CA ILE A 199 -15.45 -3.03 3.65
C ILE A 199 -15.61 -1.76 2.79
N GLY A 200 -15.31 -0.60 3.36
CA GLY A 200 -15.33 0.68 2.65
C GLY A 200 -14.19 0.77 1.63
N LYS A 201 -14.49 1.12 0.38
CA LYS A 201 -13.51 1.17 -0.73
C LYS A 201 -13.18 2.63 -1.06
N LEU A 202 -12.09 3.15 -0.50
CA LEU A 202 -11.74 4.58 -0.54
C LEU A 202 -10.60 4.87 -1.54
N PHE A 203 -10.79 4.45 -2.79
CA PHE A 203 -9.84 4.65 -3.88
C PHE A 203 -10.57 4.91 -5.22
N PRO A 204 -9.95 5.61 -6.18
CA PRO A 204 -10.49 5.75 -7.53
C PRO A 204 -10.38 4.42 -8.27
N LYS A 205 -11.52 3.77 -8.53
CA LYS A 205 -11.66 2.77 -9.61
C LYS A 205 -13.09 2.74 -10.17
N ASN A 206 -14.08 2.50 -9.31
CA ASN A 206 -15.49 2.31 -9.69
C ASN A 206 -16.44 3.28 -8.96
N MET A 207 -15.93 4.39 -8.40
CA MET A 207 -16.73 5.33 -7.61
C MET A 207 -16.09 6.73 -7.57
N LYS A 208 -16.89 7.77 -7.79
CA LYS A 208 -16.51 9.19 -7.69
C LYS A 208 -16.26 9.61 -6.24
N LEU A 209 -15.94 10.89 -6.01
CA LEU A 209 -15.71 11.41 -4.66
C LEU A 209 -17.04 11.54 -3.90
N ASP A 210 -17.98 12.24 -4.50
CA ASP A 210 -19.34 12.55 -4.00
C ASP A 210 -20.18 11.28 -3.75
N GLU A 211 -20.01 10.27 -4.60
CA GLU A 211 -20.54 8.91 -4.40
C GLU A 211 -19.94 8.23 -3.15
N GLN A 212 -18.64 8.44 -2.86
CA GLN A 212 -17.99 7.95 -1.63
C GLN A 212 -18.37 8.77 -0.38
N ILE A 213 -18.57 10.09 -0.50
CA ILE A 213 -19.12 10.95 0.57
C ILE A 213 -20.51 10.43 0.97
N THR A 214 -21.39 10.26 -0.03
CA THR A 214 -22.74 9.70 0.15
C THR A 214 -22.69 8.30 0.79
N MET A 215 -21.80 7.42 0.29
CA MET A 215 -21.62 6.08 0.85
C MET A 215 -21.18 6.10 2.32
N LEU A 216 -20.25 6.99 2.71
CA LEU A 216 -19.75 7.09 4.09
C LEU A 216 -20.80 7.67 5.05
N LYS A 217 -21.62 8.61 4.59
CA LYS A 217 -22.76 9.19 5.30
C LYS A 217 -23.88 8.16 5.52
N GLN A 218 -24.18 7.35 4.51
CA GLN A 218 -25.27 6.36 4.54
C GLN A 218 -24.87 4.99 5.10
N SER A 219 -23.59 4.70 5.33
CA SER A 219 -23.14 3.36 5.71
C SER A 219 -21.91 3.39 6.62
N SER A 220 -22.01 2.66 7.72
CA SER A 220 -20.91 2.37 8.63
C SER A 220 -20.07 1.18 8.14
N PHE A 221 -18.77 1.25 8.38
CA PHE A 221 -17.80 0.26 7.91
C PHE A 221 -16.81 -0.09 9.03
N GLY A 222 -16.76 -1.34 9.47
CA GLY A 222 -15.76 -1.78 10.46
C GLY A 222 -14.32 -1.71 9.93
N ILE A 223 -14.13 -1.81 8.62
CA ILE A 223 -12.84 -1.63 7.94
C ILE A 223 -13.07 -0.76 6.70
N ALA A 224 -12.17 0.18 6.44
CA ALA A 224 -12.06 0.87 5.16
C ALA A 224 -10.63 0.70 4.58
N VAL A 225 -10.52 0.59 3.26
CA VAL A 225 -9.26 0.38 2.53
C VAL A 225 -9.19 1.36 1.36
N GLY A 226 -8.11 2.11 1.24
CA GLY A 226 -7.98 3.18 0.24
C GLY A 226 -6.55 3.53 -0.16
N THR A 227 -6.42 4.61 -0.92
CA THR A 227 -5.14 5.24 -1.27
C THR A 227 -5.03 6.62 -0.60
N PRO A 228 -3.82 7.10 -0.23
CA PRO A 228 -3.65 8.37 0.47
C PRO A 228 -4.35 9.55 -0.20
N ASN A 229 -4.23 9.74 -1.52
CA ASN A 229 -4.88 10.85 -2.24
C ASN A 229 -6.41 10.90 -2.07
N ARG A 230 -7.09 9.75 -2.07
CA ARG A 230 -8.55 9.69 -1.93
C ARG A 230 -8.99 9.75 -0.47
N ILE A 231 -8.22 9.13 0.43
CA ILE A 231 -8.45 9.21 1.88
C ILE A 231 -8.27 10.65 2.38
N LEU A 232 -7.20 11.35 1.98
CA LEU A 232 -6.96 12.75 2.29
C LEU A 232 -8.12 13.65 1.84
N LYS A 233 -8.54 13.53 0.57
CA LYS A 233 -9.69 14.27 0.03
C LYS A 233 -10.98 13.99 0.80
N LEU A 234 -11.27 12.75 1.18
CA LEU A 234 -12.46 12.42 1.98
C LEU A 234 -12.37 12.96 3.42
N SER A 235 -11.17 13.07 4.00
CA SER A 235 -10.96 13.71 5.31
C SER A 235 -10.96 15.25 5.28
N GLN A 236 -11.16 15.85 4.09
CA GLN A 236 -11.19 17.30 3.88
C GLN A 236 -12.49 17.78 3.20
N ALA A 237 -13.23 16.90 2.52
CA ALA A 237 -14.52 17.22 1.92
C ALA A 237 -15.64 17.23 2.99
N PRO A 238 -16.59 18.18 2.95
CA PRO A 238 -17.67 18.28 3.92
C PRO A 238 -18.72 17.19 3.76
N VAL A 239 -19.50 16.92 4.83
CA VAL A 239 -20.51 15.83 4.85
C VAL A 239 -21.66 16.02 3.86
N ASP A 240 -21.93 17.25 3.40
CA ASP A 240 -22.98 17.56 2.44
C ASP A 240 -22.53 17.50 0.97
N GLY A 241 -21.21 17.46 0.72
CA GLY A 241 -20.65 17.51 -0.63
C GLY A 241 -20.68 18.90 -1.26
N SER A 242 -20.80 19.97 -0.46
CA SER A 242 -20.62 21.35 -0.93
C SER A 242 -19.15 21.67 -1.23
N ASP A 243 -18.92 22.69 -2.06
CA ASP A 243 -17.58 23.25 -2.33
C ASP A 243 -17.12 24.24 -1.23
N ASP A 244 -17.89 24.43 -0.15
CA ASP A 244 -17.52 25.36 0.92
C ASP A 244 -16.47 24.73 1.84
N THR A 245 -15.21 25.12 1.63
CA THR A 245 -14.06 24.71 2.45
C THR A 245 -14.04 25.36 3.85
N GLY A 246 -14.99 26.23 4.18
CA GLY A 246 -15.08 26.97 5.44
C GLY A 246 -15.68 26.19 6.62
N VAL A 247 -15.19 24.97 6.90
CA VAL A 247 -15.73 24.13 7.99
C VAL A 247 -14.61 23.70 8.95
N ASP A 248 -14.88 23.78 10.26
CA ASP A 248 -14.04 23.18 11.30
C ASP A 248 -13.95 21.65 11.11
N ASN A 249 -12.86 21.03 11.60
CA ASN A 249 -12.46 19.64 11.29
C ASN A 249 -13.39 18.53 11.88
N GLU A 250 -14.64 18.83 12.19
CA GLU A 250 -15.59 17.90 12.82
C GLU A 250 -16.63 17.35 11.82
N ASP A 251 -16.99 18.13 10.78
CA ASP A 251 -17.97 17.76 9.74
C ASP A 251 -17.33 17.35 8.39
N CYS A 252 -16.38 16.41 8.43
CA CYS A 252 -15.75 15.82 7.24
C CYS A 252 -16.39 14.47 6.84
N ALA A 253 -16.41 14.16 5.54
CA ALA A 253 -16.98 12.94 4.99
C ALA A 253 -16.29 11.64 5.45
N LEU A 254 -15.00 11.70 5.79
CA LEU A 254 -14.26 10.65 6.50
C LEU A 254 -13.72 11.23 7.81
N SER A 255 -14.32 10.83 8.93
CA SER A 255 -13.88 11.23 10.28
C SER A 255 -13.03 10.13 10.93
N LEU A 256 -12.06 10.50 11.76
CA LEU A 256 -11.26 9.56 12.55
C LEU A 256 -11.67 9.53 14.04
N GLU A 257 -12.74 10.24 14.41
CA GLU A 257 -13.15 10.46 15.79
C GLU A 257 -13.43 9.15 16.55
N LYS A 258 -13.87 8.08 15.88
CA LYS A 258 -14.07 6.74 16.44
C LYS A 258 -13.02 5.70 16.00
N THR A 259 -12.11 6.03 15.08
CA THR A 259 -11.10 5.09 14.56
C THR A 259 -10.13 4.63 15.67
N GLU A 260 -9.80 3.33 15.69
CA GLU A 260 -8.85 2.73 16.64
C GLU A 260 -7.51 2.34 16.00
N LEU A 261 -7.49 2.03 14.70
CA LEU A 261 -6.28 1.60 14.02
C LEU A 261 -6.14 2.22 12.61
N VAL A 262 -5.00 2.86 12.37
CA VAL A 262 -4.57 3.34 11.06
C VAL A 262 -3.43 2.44 10.57
N VAL A 263 -3.70 1.57 9.61
CA VAL A 263 -2.72 0.63 9.04
C VAL A 263 -2.08 1.24 7.81
N ILE A 264 -0.75 1.37 7.84
CA ILE A 264 0.09 1.77 6.72
C ILE A 264 0.64 0.48 6.09
N ASP A 265 0.16 0.16 4.88
CA ASP A 265 0.59 -1.01 4.11
C ASP A 265 1.93 -0.70 3.42
N CYS A 266 3.01 -1.16 4.05
CA CYS A 266 4.41 -0.97 3.68
C CYS A 266 4.88 -1.92 2.55
N HIS A 267 3.96 -2.64 1.93
CA HIS A 267 4.21 -3.55 0.80
C HIS A 267 5.06 -2.91 -0.31
N GLN A 268 6.20 -3.55 -0.60
CA GLN A 268 7.12 -3.15 -1.66
C GLN A 268 6.51 -3.35 -3.07
N ASP A 269 6.58 -2.32 -3.92
CA ASP A 269 6.23 -2.43 -5.34
C ASP A 269 7.34 -3.15 -6.16
N GLN A 270 7.14 -3.29 -7.47
CA GLN A 270 8.12 -3.91 -8.38
C GLN A 270 9.48 -3.19 -8.41
N LYS A 271 9.55 -1.92 -7.99
CA LYS A 271 10.76 -1.10 -7.90
C LYS A 271 11.29 -0.99 -6.46
N ARG A 272 10.68 -1.71 -5.50
CA ARG A 272 10.98 -1.71 -4.06
C ARG A 272 10.77 -0.35 -3.37
N PHE A 273 9.83 0.45 -3.87
CA PHE A 273 9.23 1.56 -3.13
C PHE A 273 8.05 1.07 -2.29
N THR A 274 7.69 1.87 -1.29
CA THR A 274 6.60 1.65 -0.35
C THR A 274 5.68 2.86 -0.34
N ILE A 275 4.51 2.78 0.30
CA ILE A 275 3.57 3.91 0.42
C ILE A 275 4.21 5.19 1.01
N CYS A 276 5.22 5.02 1.86
CA CYS A 276 6.01 6.09 2.49
C CYS A 276 7.13 6.68 1.60
N THR A 277 7.41 6.08 0.43
CA THR A 277 8.55 6.46 -0.43
C THR A 277 8.21 6.61 -1.92
N LEU A 278 7.02 6.21 -2.37
CA LEU A 278 6.47 6.62 -3.67
C LEU A 278 6.10 8.10 -3.63
N ASN A 279 6.60 8.89 -4.59
CA ASN A 279 6.37 10.33 -4.68
C ASN A 279 4.87 10.69 -4.59
N ASP A 280 4.05 9.99 -5.37
CA ASP A 280 2.61 10.27 -5.56
C ASP A 280 1.74 9.91 -4.34
N THR A 281 2.28 9.19 -3.35
CA THR A 281 1.53 8.76 -2.15
C THR A 281 2.15 9.22 -0.84
N ALA A 282 3.46 9.44 -0.79
CA ALA A 282 4.17 9.78 0.43
C ALA A 282 3.72 11.15 0.99
N LEU A 283 3.61 12.18 0.15
CA LEU A 283 3.18 13.50 0.60
C LEU A 283 1.73 13.50 1.09
N ASP A 284 0.82 12.88 0.34
CA ASP A 284 -0.59 12.76 0.73
C ASP A 284 -0.77 11.92 2.01
N LEU A 285 0.05 10.90 2.23
CA LEU A 285 0.07 10.12 3.47
C LEU A 285 0.49 11.00 4.65
N MET A 286 1.56 11.81 4.53
CA MET A 286 2.02 12.66 5.62
C MET A 286 1.05 13.83 5.88
N LYS A 287 0.41 14.38 4.84
CA LYS A 287 -0.67 15.37 4.99
C LYS A 287 -1.91 14.76 5.65
N PHE A 288 -2.32 13.56 5.27
CA PHE A 288 -3.41 12.85 5.95
C PHE A 288 -3.09 12.59 7.44
N ILE A 289 -1.87 12.15 7.75
CA ILE A 289 -1.43 11.96 9.14
C ILE A 289 -1.46 13.29 9.91
N ARG A 290 -0.99 14.40 9.30
CA ARG A 290 -1.00 15.74 9.88
C ARG A 290 -2.40 16.25 10.21
N HIS A 291 -3.33 16.13 9.27
CA HIS A 291 -4.65 16.76 9.39
C HIS A 291 -5.69 15.88 10.10
N ALA A 292 -5.62 14.55 9.93
CA ALA A 292 -6.66 13.64 10.45
C ALA A 292 -6.19 12.76 11.62
N VAL A 293 -4.92 12.33 11.65
CA VAL A 293 -4.43 11.37 12.68
C VAL A 293 -3.84 12.08 13.89
N VAL A 294 -2.99 13.09 13.70
CA VAL A 294 -2.34 13.85 14.78
C VAL A 294 -3.34 14.52 15.73
N PRO A 295 -4.39 15.24 15.26
CA PRO A 295 -5.37 15.85 16.17
C PRO A 295 -6.15 14.82 16.99
N GLN A 296 -6.39 13.64 16.42
CA GLN A 296 -7.04 12.53 17.14
C GLN A 296 -6.09 11.90 18.17
N MET A 297 -4.79 11.78 17.89
CA MET A 297 -3.79 11.35 18.88
C MET A 297 -3.63 12.35 20.04
N GLN A 298 -3.82 13.64 19.79
CA GLN A 298 -3.85 14.67 20.83
C GLN A 298 -5.15 14.61 21.66
N LYS A 299 -6.31 14.39 21.03
CA LYS A 299 -7.61 14.22 21.69
C LYS A 299 -7.73 12.90 22.48
N ARG A 300 -7.20 11.78 21.98
CA ARG A 300 -7.38 10.43 22.56
C ARG A 300 -6.19 9.48 22.34
N LYS A 301 -5.90 8.62 23.33
CA LYS A 301 -4.68 7.78 23.39
C LYS A 301 -4.81 6.39 22.75
N ASP A 302 -6.01 5.99 22.34
CA ASP A 302 -6.37 4.64 21.93
C ASP A 302 -6.44 4.44 20.40
N ILE A 303 -6.38 5.52 19.61
CA ILE A 303 -6.03 5.44 18.19
C ILE A 303 -4.54 5.11 18.02
N LYS A 304 -4.22 4.07 17.25
CA LYS A 304 -2.85 3.61 16.98
C LYS A 304 -2.52 3.59 15.50
N ILE A 305 -1.24 3.74 15.18
CA ILE A 305 -0.68 3.43 13.86
C ILE A 305 -0.16 2.00 13.85
N ALA A 306 -0.32 1.30 12.73
CA ALA A 306 0.27 0.00 12.45
C ALA A 306 1.04 0.06 11.13
N MET A 307 2.15 -0.68 11.04
CA MET A 307 2.86 -0.93 9.78
C MET A 307 2.73 -2.42 9.43
N PHE A 308 2.47 -2.73 8.16
CA PHE A 308 2.18 -4.09 7.66
C PHE A 308 2.88 -4.37 6.33
#